data_AF-A0A8T4C7T7-F1
#
_entry.id   AF-A0A8T4C7T7-F1
#
_cell.length_a   1.000
_cell.length_b   1.000
_cell.length_c   1.000
_cell.angle_alpha   90.00
_cell.angle_beta   90.00
_cell.angle_gamma   90.00
#
_symmetry.space_group_name_H-M   'P 1'
#
loop_
_entity.id
_entity.type
_entity.pdbx_description
1 polymer ?
#
loop_
_entity_poly.entity_id
_entity_poly.type
_entity_poly.pdbx_seq_one_letter_code
_entity_poly.pdbx_strand_id
1 'polypeptide(L)'
;MQIQKLLISMIAYNNSARLLARRTHAEEMTFQHINNDCVKKSMIEWIAIGIILILGGVCLFLYRRVQELSNYTNSLQFSKQSQSVKYGKMSENWIPLSEKFPYPKEKFRFLGNPIDGIAFLDDKIIFCEFKTNTSKLSHTQENIRELVKNKKVEWSEFRINEQ
;
A
#
# COMPACT_ATOMS: atom_id res chain seq x y z
N MET A 1 53.63 -71.39 -44.65
CA MET A 1 52.46 -71.55 -43.74
C MET A 1 52.63 -70.86 -42.38
N GLN A 2 53.81 -70.88 -41.74
CA GLN A 2 54.08 -70.21 -40.44
C GLN A 2 53.93 -68.67 -40.47
N ILE A 3 54.48 -67.99 -41.48
CA ILE A 3 54.49 -66.51 -41.58
C ILE A 3 53.07 -65.92 -41.69
N GLN A 4 52.17 -66.56 -42.45
CA GLN A 4 50.77 -66.11 -42.58
C GLN A 4 50.01 -66.18 -41.25
N LYS A 5 50.24 -67.21 -40.42
CA LYS A 5 49.60 -67.33 -39.10
C LYS A 5 50.05 -66.21 -38.15
N LEU A 6 51.33 -65.84 -38.21
CA LEU A 6 51.93 -64.75 -37.44
C LEU A 6 51.37 -63.38 -37.87
N LEU A 7 51.20 -63.16 -39.17
CA LEU A 7 50.62 -61.91 -39.68
C LEU A 7 49.16 -61.73 -39.23
N ILE A 8 48.35 -62.79 -39.30
CA ILE A 8 46.94 -62.76 -38.88
C ILE A 8 46.80 -62.50 -37.38
N SER A 9 47.62 -63.14 -36.54
CA SER A 9 47.57 -62.90 -35.09
C SER A 9 47.97 -61.48 -34.73
N MET A 10 48.95 -60.90 -35.43
CA MET A 10 49.41 -59.54 -35.21
C MET A 10 48.36 -58.49 -35.62
N ILE A 11 47.66 -58.72 -36.74
CA ILE A 11 46.51 -57.90 -37.17
C ILE A 11 45.36 -58.00 -36.16
N ALA A 12 45.04 -59.22 -35.72
CA ALA A 12 44.00 -59.44 -34.72
C ALA A 12 44.33 -58.75 -33.39
N TYR A 13 45.58 -58.81 -32.93
CA TYR A 13 46.04 -58.12 -31.72
C TYR A 13 45.94 -56.59 -31.86
N ASN A 14 46.42 -56.02 -32.96
CA ASN A 14 46.36 -54.57 -33.18
C ASN A 14 44.92 -54.07 -33.30
N ASN A 15 44.04 -54.83 -33.95
CA ASN A 15 42.62 -54.49 -34.05
C ASN A 15 41.93 -54.56 -32.68
N SER A 16 42.19 -55.60 -31.88
CA SER A 16 41.67 -55.71 -30.51
C SER A 16 42.15 -54.56 -29.61
N ALA A 17 43.45 -54.20 -29.69
CA ALA A 17 44.00 -53.06 -28.95
C ALA A 17 43.34 -51.74 -29.36
N ARG A 18 43.11 -51.51 -30.66
CA ARG A 18 42.37 -50.34 -31.17
C ARG A 18 40.91 -50.30 -30.72
N LEU A 19 40.24 -51.44 -30.69
CA LEU A 19 38.84 -51.53 -30.23
C LEU A 19 38.72 -51.24 -28.74
N LEU A 20 39.65 -51.75 -27.93
CA LEU A 20 39.71 -51.45 -26.50
C LEU A 20 39.96 -49.96 -26.25
N ALA A 21 40.91 -49.34 -26.94
CA ALA A 21 41.19 -47.90 -26.81
C ALA A 21 39.99 -47.01 -27.22
N ARG A 22 39.24 -47.41 -28.27
CA ARG A 22 38.01 -46.69 -28.65
C ARG A 22 36.92 -46.81 -27.60
N ARG A 23 36.80 -47.99 -26.96
CA ARG A 23 35.80 -48.24 -25.92
C ARG A 23 36.10 -47.43 -24.67
N THR A 24 37.35 -47.38 -24.22
CA THR A 24 37.74 -46.58 -23.04
C THR A 24 37.49 -45.09 -23.27
N HIS A 25 37.84 -44.56 -24.44
CA HIS A 25 37.55 -43.15 -24.77
C HIS A 25 36.06 -42.85 -24.88
N ALA A 26 35.24 -43.78 -25.39
CA ALA A 26 33.79 -43.60 -25.42
C ALA A 26 33.19 -43.58 -24.02
N GLU A 27 33.66 -44.44 -23.11
CA GLU A 27 33.24 -44.47 -21.70
C GLU A 27 33.70 -43.21 -20.94
N GLU A 28 34.89 -42.68 -21.23
CA GLU A 28 35.35 -41.39 -20.68
C GLU A 28 34.47 -40.22 -21.16
N MET A 29 34.16 -40.16 -22.46
CA MET A 29 33.31 -39.10 -23.02
C MET A 29 31.88 -39.13 -22.45
N THR A 30 31.28 -40.31 -22.27
CA THR A 30 29.93 -40.43 -21.70
C THR A 30 29.92 -40.07 -20.22
N PHE A 31 30.92 -40.51 -19.44
CA PHE A 31 31.03 -40.13 -18.03
C PHE A 31 31.19 -38.62 -17.85
N GLN A 32 32.00 -37.98 -18.70
CA GLN A 32 32.20 -36.53 -18.63
C GLN A 32 30.96 -35.75 -19.02
N HIS A 33 30.18 -36.25 -20.00
CA HIS A 33 28.88 -35.66 -20.35
C HIS A 33 27.87 -35.77 -19.19
N ILE A 34 27.71 -36.97 -18.61
CA ILE A 34 26.82 -37.22 -17.47
C ILE A 34 27.22 -36.35 -16.26
N ASN A 35 28.50 -36.24 -15.96
CA ASN A 35 28.99 -35.42 -14.86
C ASN A 35 28.67 -33.93 -15.08
N ASN A 36 28.90 -33.42 -16.29
CA ASN A 36 28.58 -32.03 -16.63
C ASN A 36 27.09 -31.71 -16.53
N ASP A 37 26.22 -32.63 -16.95
CA ASP A 37 24.76 -32.45 -16.86
C ASP A 37 24.26 -32.53 -15.42
N CYS A 38 24.83 -33.43 -14.61
CA CYS A 38 24.55 -33.53 -13.18
C CYS A 38 24.94 -32.24 -12.43
N VAL A 39 26.15 -31.71 -12.70
CA VAL A 39 26.64 -30.45 -12.12
C VAL A 39 25.77 -29.27 -12.54
N LYS A 40 25.40 -29.18 -13.83
CA LYS A 40 24.50 -28.13 -14.34
C LYS A 40 23.12 -28.18 -13.67
N LYS A 41 22.56 -29.38 -13.51
CA LYS A 41 21.26 -29.56 -12.85
C LYS A 41 21.30 -29.10 -11.40
N SER A 42 22.32 -29.51 -10.64
CA SER A 42 22.51 -29.06 -9.26
C SER A 42 22.68 -27.54 -9.18
N MET A 43 23.44 -26.94 -10.10
CA MET A 43 23.64 -25.49 -10.15
C MET A 43 22.33 -24.72 -10.39
N ILE A 44 21.44 -25.24 -11.25
CA ILE A 44 20.13 -24.62 -11.51
C ILE A 44 19.22 -24.64 -10.27
N GLU A 45 19.22 -25.73 -9.50
CA GLU A 45 18.42 -25.85 -8.27
C GLU A 45 18.84 -24.80 -7.22
N TRP A 46 20.15 -24.60 -7.03
CA TRP A 46 20.67 -23.57 -6.13
C TRP A 46 20.35 -22.15 -6.58
N ILE A 47 20.42 -21.89 -7.89
CA ILE A 47 20.04 -20.58 -8.46
C ILE A 47 18.55 -20.30 -8.23
N ALA A 48 17.68 -21.31 -8.44
CA ALA A 48 16.24 -21.17 -8.22
C ALA A 48 15.91 -20.86 -6.75
N ILE A 49 16.56 -21.54 -5.81
CA ILE A 49 16.41 -21.28 -4.37
C ILE A 49 16.85 -19.85 -4.03
N GLY A 50 17.97 -19.39 -4.58
CA GLY A 50 18.46 -18.02 -4.40
C GLY A 50 17.45 -16.97 -4.86
N ILE A 51 16.83 -17.16 -6.03
CA ILE A 51 15.80 -16.25 -6.57
C ILE A 51 14.57 -16.19 -5.65
N ILE A 52 14.12 -17.34 -5.14
CA ILE A 52 12.97 -17.40 -4.22
C ILE A 52 13.26 -16.63 -2.92
N LEU A 53 14.47 -16.78 -2.37
CA LEU A 53 14.88 -16.05 -1.17
C LEU A 53 14.94 -14.54 -1.40
N ILE A 54 15.45 -14.11 -2.56
CA ILE A 54 15.47 -12.69 -2.94
C ILE A 54 14.05 -12.14 -3.06
N LEU A 55 13.16 -12.84 -3.77
CA LEU A 55 11.77 -12.45 -3.92
C LEU A 55 11.04 -12.37 -2.57
N GLY A 56 11.26 -13.34 -1.68
CA GLY A 56 10.73 -13.33 -0.32
C GLY A 56 11.23 -12.14 0.50
N GLY A 57 12.53 -11.83 0.41
CA GLY A 57 13.13 -10.67 1.07
C GLY A 57 12.57 -9.34 0.56
N VAL A 58 12.39 -9.20 -0.76
CA VAL A 58 11.77 -8.02 -1.38
C VAL A 58 10.31 -7.89 -0.96
N CYS A 59 9.53 -8.98 -0.97
CA CYS A 59 8.16 -8.98 -0.48
C CYS A 59 8.08 -8.57 1.00
N LEU A 60 8.95 -9.08 1.85
CA LEU A 60 9.04 -8.67 3.26
C LEU A 60 9.42 -7.19 3.41
N PHE A 61 10.37 -6.71 2.60
CA PHE A 61 10.76 -5.30 2.59
C PHE A 61 9.60 -4.38 2.21
N LEU A 62 8.88 -4.70 1.13
CA LEU A 62 7.70 -3.98 0.71
C LEU A 62 6.58 -4.07 1.75
N TYR A 63 6.36 -5.24 2.35
CA TYR A 63 5.38 -5.44 3.41
C TYR A 63 5.68 -4.57 4.64
N ARG A 64 6.94 -4.47 5.06
CA ARG A 64 7.37 -3.59 6.15
C ARG A 64 7.11 -2.11 5.81
N ARG A 65 7.37 -1.69 4.57
CA ARG A 65 7.08 -0.33 4.10
C ARG A 65 5.58 -0.01 4.06
N VAL A 66 4.76 -0.98 3.68
CA VAL A 66 3.29 -0.84 3.70
C VAL A 66 2.77 -0.75 5.14
N GLN A 67 3.34 -1.50 6.09
CA GLN A 67 2.98 -1.36 7.50
C GLN A 67 3.35 0.01 8.08
N GLU A 68 4.53 0.56 7.75
CA GLU A 68 4.91 1.94 8.12
C GLU A 68 3.86 2.96 7.62
N LEU A 69 3.31 2.74 6.42
CA LEU A 69 2.28 3.61 5.84
C LEU A 69 0.88 3.40 6.47
N SER A 70 0.53 2.17 6.86
CA SER A 70 -0.75 1.88 7.52
C SER A 70 -0.86 2.56 8.89
N ASN A 71 0.25 2.64 9.63
CA ASN A 71 0.30 3.34 10.91
C ASN A 71 0.14 4.87 10.75
N TYR A 72 0.56 5.42 9.61
CA TYR A 72 0.28 6.81 9.23
C TYR A 72 -1.21 7.03 8.93
N THR A 73 -1.88 6.08 8.28
CA THR A 73 -3.34 6.17 8.05
C THR A 73 -4.19 5.99 9.31
N ASN A 74 -3.76 5.16 10.26
CA ASN A 74 -4.51 4.95 11.52
C ASN A 74 -4.43 6.18 12.45
N SER A 75 -3.30 6.90 12.47
CA SER A 75 -3.20 8.19 13.16
C SER A 75 -4.02 9.30 12.47
N LEU A 76 -4.27 9.21 11.16
CA LEU A 76 -5.22 10.09 10.46
C LEU A 76 -6.67 9.82 10.86
N GLN A 77 -7.02 8.58 11.24
CA GLN A 77 -8.35 8.25 11.78
C GLN A 77 -8.57 8.80 13.19
N PHE A 78 -7.56 8.79 14.07
CA PHE A 78 -7.61 9.48 15.36
C PHE A 78 -7.50 11.01 15.22
N SER A 79 -6.89 11.52 14.15
CA SER A 79 -6.89 12.95 13.84
C SER A 79 -8.24 13.47 13.31
N LYS A 80 -9.20 12.60 12.96
CA LYS A 80 -10.60 13.03 12.70
C LYS A 80 -11.31 13.52 13.96
N GLN A 81 -10.92 13.07 15.16
CA GLN A 81 -11.38 13.67 16.42
C GLN A 81 -10.69 15.02 16.72
N SER A 82 -9.53 15.28 16.12
CA SER A 82 -8.86 16.60 16.19
C SER A 82 -9.28 17.58 15.10
N GLN A 83 -10.10 17.16 14.12
CA GLN A 83 -10.54 18.06 13.06
C GLN A 83 -11.41 19.18 13.60
N SER A 84 -12.27 18.94 14.59
CA SER A 84 -13.01 20.01 15.28
C SER A 84 -12.08 21.10 15.86
N VAL A 85 -10.95 20.70 16.46
CA VAL A 85 -9.99 21.63 17.08
C VAL A 85 -9.05 22.29 16.05
N LYS A 86 -8.68 21.57 14.97
CA LYS A 86 -7.87 22.14 13.86
C LYS A 86 -8.70 23.01 12.91
N TYR A 87 -9.98 22.71 12.70
CA TYR A 87 -10.92 23.61 12.02
C TYR A 87 -11.26 24.83 12.88
N GLY A 88 -11.22 24.73 14.21
CA GLY A 88 -11.27 25.89 15.09
C GLY A 88 -10.15 26.90 14.79
N LYS A 89 -8.91 26.43 14.58
CA LYS A 89 -7.75 27.28 14.23
C LYS A 89 -7.65 27.66 12.74
N MET A 90 -8.23 26.88 11.83
CA MET A 90 -8.24 27.23 10.40
C MET A 90 -9.40 28.19 10.05
N SER A 91 -10.60 28.00 10.62
CA SER A 91 -11.78 28.82 10.29
C SER A 91 -11.69 30.28 10.74
N GLU A 92 -10.87 30.59 11.75
CA GLU A 92 -10.52 31.96 12.15
C GLU A 92 -9.92 32.78 10.99
N ASN A 93 -9.28 32.12 10.01
CA ASN A 93 -8.58 32.80 8.91
C ASN A 93 -9.31 32.81 7.56
N TRP A 94 -10.40 32.04 7.36
CA TRP A 94 -11.06 31.96 6.02
C TRP A 94 -12.34 32.79 5.86
N ILE A 95 -13.11 33.02 6.92
CA ILE A 95 -14.25 33.95 6.87
C ILE A 95 -13.82 35.42 6.63
N PRO A 96 -12.63 35.89 7.06
CA PRO A 96 -12.10 37.20 6.69
C PRO A 96 -12.03 37.57 5.22
N LEU A 97 -12.03 36.61 4.29
CA LEU A 97 -11.78 36.89 2.87
C LEU A 97 -13.06 37.15 2.06
N SER A 98 -14.24 37.03 2.68
CA SER A 98 -15.51 37.40 2.06
C SER A 98 -15.96 38.76 2.60
N GLU A 99 -15.88 39.80 1.76
CA GLU A 99 -16.40 41.16 2.04
C GLU A 99 -17.90 41.20 2.42
N LYS A 100 -18.62 40.09 2.28
CA LYS A 100 -20.07 39.98 2.50
C LYS A 100 -20.48 39.40 3.85
N PHE A 101 -19.57 39.08 4.77
CA PHE A 101 -19.97 38.55 6.08
C PHE A 101 -20.35 39.70 7.04
N PRO A 102 -21.62 39.80 7.48
CA PRO A 102 -22.10 40.98 8.20
C PRO A 102 -21.84 40.93 9.71
N TYR A 103 -21.20 39.88 10.25
CA TYR A 103 -21.07 39.67 11.69
C TYR A 103 -19.61 39.68 12.17
N PRO A 104 -19.35 40.02 13.46
CA PRO A 104 -18.03 39.93 14.05
C PRO A 104 -17.51 38.49 14.02
N LYS A 105 -16.28 38.30 13.57
CA LYS A 105 -15.67 36.97 13.39
C LYS A 105 -15.40 36.28 14.72
N GLU A 106 -15.11 37.06 15.75
CA GLU A 106 -14.82 36.63 17.11
C GLU A 106 -16.04 35.95 17.74
N LYS A 107 -17.23 36.38 17.31
CA LYS A 107 -18.54 35.87 17.74
C LYS A 107 -19.03 34.69 16.89
N PHE A 108 -18.28 34.29 15.86
CA PHE A 108 -18.62 33.16 15.01
C PHE A 108 -17.94 31.87 15.48
N ARG A 109 -18.65 30.75 15.42
CA ARG A 109 -18.15 29.41 15.68
C ARG A 109 -18.49 28.50 14.52
N PHE A 110 -17.47 27.96 13.88
CA PHE A 110 -17.62 26.99 12.80
C PHE A 110 -17.97 25.61 13.37
N LEU A 111 -18.95 24.93 12.76
CA LEU A 111 -19.43 23.60 13.14
C LEU A 111 -19.20 22.55 12.03
N GLY A 112 -19.54 22.87 10.77
CA GLY A 112 -19.39 21.97 9.61
C GLY A 112 -20.71 21.33 9.13
N ASN A 113 -20.82 19.99 9.09
CA ASN A 113 -22.04 19.31 8.64
C ASN A 113 -22.96 19.06 9.86
N PRO A 114 -24.27 19.35 9.82
CA PRO A 114 -25.09 19.83 8.69
C PRO A 114 -25.22 21.35 8.49
N ILE A 115 -24.64 22.18 9.35
CA ILE A 115 -24.66 23.65 9.25
C ILE A 115 -23.26 24.21 9.44
N ASP A 116 -22.79 25.06 8.53
CA ASP A 116 -21.40 25.55 8.54
C ASP A 116 -21.00 26.23 9.86
N GLY A 117 -21.88 27.02 10.50
CA GLY A 117 -21.61 27.52 11.84
C GLY A 117 -22.70 28.37 12.48
N ILE A 118 -22.37 28.93 13.65
CA ILE A 118 -23.26 29.73 14.49
C ILE A 118 -22.57 31.05 14.87
N ALA A 119 -23.27 32.18 14.74
CA ALA A 119 -22.86 33.48 15.27
C ALA A 119 -23.62 33.77 16.58
N PHE A 120 -22.87 34.06 17.65
CA PHE A 120 -23.39 34.42 18.96
C PHE A 120 -23.32 35.94 19.13
N LEU A 121 -24.37 36.65 18.73
CA LEU A 121 -24.51 38.09 18.99
C LEU A 121 -25.06 38.31 20.40
N ASP A 122 -25.00 39.57 20.86
CA ASP A 122 -25.43 39.92 22.20
C ASP A 122 -26.96 39.77 22.38
N ASP A 123 -27.73 39.86 21.29
CA ASP A 123 -29.19 39.82 21.27
C ASP A 123 -29.78 38.54 20.65
N LYS A 124 -28.98 37.75 19.92
CA LYS A 124 -29.47 36.59 19.15
C LYS A 124 -28.37 35.60 18.78
N ILE A 125 -28.80 34.37 18.55
CA ILE A 125 -27.98 33.30 17.99
C ILE A 125 -28.41 33.08 16.53
N ILE A 126 -27.46 33.15 15.60
CA ILE A 126 -27.72 33.02 14.16
C ILE A 126 -27.05 31.77 13.62
N PHE A 127 -27.84 30.89 13.01
CA PHE A 127 -27.34 29.76 12.24
C PHE A 127 -26.94 30.23 10.83
N CYS A 128 -25.72 29.93 10.41
CA CYS A 128 -25.14 30.38 9.16
C CYS A 128 -24.75 29.20 8.28
N GLU A 129 -25.08 29.30 7.00
CA GLU A 129 -24.67 28.38 5.93
C GLU A 129 -24.10 29.22 4.78
N PHE A 130 -22.93 28.88 4.29
CA PHE A 130 -22.22 29.57 3.24
C PHE A 130 -22.30 28.77 1.93
N LYS A 131 -22.85 29.41 0.90
CA LYS A 131 -22.96 28.83 -0.45
C LYS A 131 -22.18 29.70 -1.42
N THR A 132 -21.36 29.09 -2.25
CA THR A 132 -20.71 29.79 -3.36
C THR A 132 -21.65 29.78 -4.57
N ASN A 133 -22.25 30.93 -4.85
CA ASN A 133 -23.01 31.27 -6.06
C ASN A 133 -24.37 30.57 -6.29
N THR A 134 -24.45 29.24 -6.45
CA THR A 134 -25.65 28.55 -6.99
C THR A 134 -26.07 27.26 -6.27
N SER A 135 -25.30 26.82 -5.27
CA SER A 135 -25.63 25.62 -4.51
C SER A 135 -26.87 25.81 -3.65
N LYS A 136 -27.88 24.96 -3.85
CA LYS A 136 -29.09 24.90 -3.02
C LYS A 136 -28.76 24.32 -1.64
N LEU A 137 -29.62 24.58 -0.67
CA LEU A 137 -29.57 23.89 0.62
C LEU A 137 -29.83 22.40 0.41
N SER A 138 -29.13 21.55 1.15
CA SER A 138 -29.46 20.13 1.21
C SER A 138 -30.80 19.95 1.93
N HIS A 139 -31.47 18.82 1.74
CA HIS A 139 -32.75 18.54 2.41
C HIS A 139 -32.64 18.65 3.95
N THR A 140 -31.51 18.20 4.52
CA THR A 140 -31.21 18.34 5.95
C THR A 140 -31.07 19.81 6.36
N GLN A 141 -30.37 20.62 5.55
CA GLN A 141 -30.20 22.05 5.80
C GLN A 141 -31.53 22.81 5.70
N GLU A 142 -32.37 22.46 4.72
CA GLU A 142 -33.72 23.01 4.61
C GLU A 142 -34.55 22.68 5.84
N ASN A 143 -34.53 21.44 6.31
CA ASN A 143 -35.25 21.03 7.51
C ASN A 143 -34.79 21.84 8.74
N ILE A 144 -33.47 22.00 8.93
CA ILE A 144 -32.93 22.81 10.03
C ILE A 144 -33.37 24.27 9.94
N ARG A 145 -33.33 24.86 8.73
CA ARG A 145 -33.82 26.22 8.49
C ARG A 145 -35.29 26.36 8.90
N GLU A 146 -36.13 25.38 8.56
CA GLU A 146 -37.55 25.40 8.93
C GLU A 146 -37.76 25.17 10.43
N LEU A 147 -36.95 24.35 11.11
CA LEU A 147 -36.99 24.23 12.57
C LEU A 147 -36.69 25.58 13.24
N VAL A 148 -35.65 26.29 12.80
CA VAL A 148 -35.28 27.61 13.32
C VAL A 148 -36.38 28.64 13.06
N LYS A 149 -36.90 28.72 11.82
CA LYS A 149 -38.00 29.63 11.47
C LYS A 149 -39.26 29.39 12.30
N ASN A 150 -39.57 28.12 12.56
CA ASN A 150 -40.72 27.72 13.36
C ASN A 150 -40.45 27.76 14.88
N LYS A 151 -39.33 28.38 15.31
CA LYS A 151 -38.92 28.53 16.72
C LYS A 151 -38.81 27.20 17.48
N LYS A 152 -38.49 26.11 16.78
CA LYS A 152 -38.27 24.76 17.35
C LYS A 152 -36.80 24.60 17.78
N VAL A 153 -36.31 25.52 18.60
CA VAL A 153 -34.94 25.53 19.13
C VAL A 153 -35.03 25.52 20.66
N GLU A 154 -34.42 24.52 21.28
CA GLU A 154 -34.49 24.28 22.72
C GLU A 154 -33.10 24.33 23.37
N TRP A 155 -33.06 24.78 24.62
CA TRP A 155 -31.88 24.74 25.46
C TRP A 155 -31.94 23.54 26.38
N SER A 156 -30.88 22.73 26.42
CA SER A 156 -30.80 21.56 27.28
C SER A 156 -29.40 21.48 27.92
N GLU A 157 -29.37 21.30 29.24
CA GLU A 157 -28.14 21.18 30.01
C GLU A 157 -27.98 19.74 30.51
N PHE A 158 -26.86 19.11 30.15
CA PHE A 158 -26.51 17.80 30.66
C PHE A 158 -25.29 17.93 31.56
N ARG A 159 -25.43 17.50 32.82
CA ARG A 159 -24.31 17.40 33.76
C ARG A 159 -23.81 15.97 33.76
N ILE A 160 -22.58 15.77 33.29
CA ILE A 160 -21.90 14.48 33.41
C ILE A 160 -21.25 14.49 34.79
N ASN A 161 -21.89 13.86 35.77
CA ASN A 161 -21.22 13.57 37.03
C ASN A 161 -20.35 12.33 36.80
N GLU A 162 -19.04 12.48 36.93
CA GLU A 162 -18.11 11.34 36.94
C GLU A 162 -18.49 10.43 38.11
N GLN A 163 -18.79 9.17 37.82
CA GLN A 163 -18.98 8.12 38.82
C GLN A 163 -17.63 7.52 39.21
#